data_AF-A0A1L5KTM2-F1
#
_entry.id   AF-A0A1L5KTM2-F1
#
_cell.length_a   1.000
_cell.length_b   1.000
_cell.length_c   1.000
_cell.angle_alpha   90.00
_cell.angle_beta   90.00
_cell.angle_gamma   90.00
#
_symmetry.space_group_name_H-M   'P 1'
#
loop_
_entity.id
_entity.type
_entity.pdbx_description
1 polymer ?
#
loop_
_entity_poly.entity_id
_entity_poly.type
_entity_poly.pdbx_seq_one_letter_code
_entity_poly.pdbx_strand_id
1 'polypeptide(L)'
;MVYLAIIALLGGIACGMTGLDENVIVSWITSNKDMILYLLMFLVGISIGFNQGIVSKIKEYHIKIFVIPLGIVVGSILGGIAGGLLTGMPLGESTAIASGLGWYSLSGVTIGNLAGAQAGSIAFLSNLLREIFPFSAFRGFRKN
;
A
#
# COMPACT_ATOMS: atom_id res chain seq x y z
N MET A 1 1.66 9.76 12.85
CA MET A 1 1.68 9.16 11.50
C MET A 1 0.44 8.32 11.23
N VAL A 2 0.23 7.18 11.91
CA VAL A 2 -0.98 6.34 11.68
C VAL A 2 -2.32 7.09 11.87
N TYR A 3 -2.49 7.84 12.97
CA TYR A 3 -3.73 8.62 13.18
C TYR A 3 -3.97 9.68 12.10
N LEU A 4 -2.91 10.33 11.62
CA LEU A 4 -3.01 11.32 10.54
C LEU A 4 -3.40 10.64 9.22
N ALA A 5 -2.88 9.44 8.95
CA ALA A 5 -3.26 8.66 7.77
C ALA A 5 -4.75 8.26 7.82
N ILE A 6 -5.26 7.86 8.98
CA ILE A 6 -6.68 7.53 9.16
C ILE A 6 -7.55 8.78 8.96
N ILE A 7 -7.19 9.91 9.58
CA ILE A 7 -7.91 11.19 9.41
C ILE A 7 -7.89 11.63 7.94
N ALA A 8 -6.74 11.53 7.27
CA ALA A 8 -6.61 11.88 5.86
C ALA A 8 -7.47 10.96 4.97
N LEU A 9 -7.53 9.66 5.26
CA LEU A 9 -8.38 8.71 4.55
C LEU A 9 -9.86 9.05 4.74
N LEU A 10 -10.31 9.24 5.98
CA LEU A 10 -11.70 9.59 6.28
C LEU A 10 -12.09 10.94 5.67
N GLY A 11 -11.21 11.93 5.73
CA GLY A 11 -11.40 13.22 5.08
C GLY A 11 -11.47 13.12 3.56
N GLY A 12 -10.63 12.28 2.95
CA GLY A 12 -10.67 12.00 1.51
C GLY A 12 -11.96 11.32 1.08
N ILE A 13 -12.45 10.34 1.84
CA ILE A 13 -13.74 9.67 1.59
C ILE A 13 -14.89 10.67 1.72
N ALA A 14 -14.92 11.47 2.79
CA ALA A 14 -15.96 12.48 3.00
C ALA A 14 -15.99 13.51 1.87
N CYS A 15 -14.83 14.01 1.43
CA CYS A 15 -14.70 14.91 0.29
C CYS A 15 -15.20 14.27 -1.02
N GLY A 16 -14.91 12.98 -1.23
CA GLY A 16 -15.43 12.21 -2.37
C GLY A 16 -16.95 12.04 -2.33
N MET A 17 -17.55 11.88 -1.15
CA MET A 17 -18.99 11.72 -0.98
C MET A 17 -19.79 13.02 -1.16
N THR A 18 -19.16 14.18 -1.01
CA THR A 18 -19.83 15.49 -1.12
C THR A 18 -20.16 15.92 -2.56
N GLY A 19 -19.88 15.11 -3.59
CA GLY A 19 -20.16 15.47 -4.98
C GLY A 19 -19.31 16.64 -5.48
N LEU A 20 -18.09 16.78 -4.94
CA LEU A 20 -17.12 17.80 -5.37
C LEU A 20 -16.42 17.39 -6.68
N ASP A 21 -16.86 16.33 -7.34
CA ASP A 21 -16.38 15.87 -8.65
C ASP A 21 -16.60 16.93 -9.75
N GLU A 22 -17.57 17.84 -9.58
CA GLU A 22 -17.75 18.99 -10.47
C GLU A 22 -16.65 20.07 -10.31
N ASN A 23 -15.88 20.07 -9.22
CA ASN A 23 -14.77 21.02 -9.08
C ASN A 23 -13.63 20.63 -10.02
N VAL A 24 -13.28 21.55 -10.92
CA VAL A 24 -12.21 21.38 -11.93
C VAL A 24 -10.90 20.89 -11.31
N ILE A 25 -10.52 21.42 -10.14
CA ILE A 25 -9.28 21.03 -9.46
C ILE A 25 -9.34 19.58 -8.95
N VAL A 26 -10.44 19.20 -8.31
CA VAL A 26 -10.61 17.85 -7.73
C VAL A 26 -10.69 16.82 -8.85
N SER A 27 -11.46 17.10 -9.90
CA SER A 27 -11.57 16.25 -11.08
C SER A 27 -10.22 16.06 -11.78
N TRP A 28 -9.45 17.14 -11.95
CA TRP A 28 -8.13 17.05 -12.57
C TRP A 28 -7.14 16.20 -11.75
N ILE A 29 -7.07 16.44 -10.43
CA ILE A 29 -6.20 15.66 -9.53
C ILE A 29 -6.61 14.18 -9.55
N THR A 30 -7.91 13.91 -9.45
CA THR A 30 -8.42 12.54 -9.38
C THR A 30 -8.33 11.79 -10.71
N SER A 31 -8.29 12.49 -11.83
CA SER A 31 -8.05 11.89 -13.16
C SER A 31 -6.57 11.60 -13.41
N ASN A 32 -5.66 12.32 -12.75
CA ASN A 32 -4.21 12.19 -12.94
C ASN A 32 -3.49 11.50 -11.77
N LYS A 33 -4.21 10.66 -10.98
CA LYS A 33 -3.65 9.97 -9.80
C LYS A 33 -2.39 9.16 -10.12
N ASP A 34 -2.35 8.49 -11.27
CA ASP A 34 -1.20 7.68 -11.69
C ASP A 34 0.06 8.54 -11.84
N MET A 35 -0.04 9.70 -12.51
CA MET A 35 1.09 10.62 -12.67
C MET A 35 1.55 11.20 -11.33
N ILE A 36 0.62 11.56 -10.45
CA ILE A 36 0.93 12.05 -9.10
C ILE A 36 1.66 10.97 -8.30
N LEU A 37 1.22 9.72 -8.41
CA LEU A 37 1.85 8.59 -7.75
C LEU A 37 3.26 8.35 -8.29
N TYR A 38 3.46 8.35 -9.61
CA TYR A 38 4.79 8.20 -10.20
C TYR A 38 5.73 9.36 -9.85
N LEU A 39 5.23 10.59 -9.78
CA LEU A 39 6.00 11.73 -9.28
C LEU A 39 6.40 11.52 -7.83
N LEU A 40 5.48 11.08 -6.96
CA LEU A 40 5.80 10.76 -5.57
C LEU A 40 6.86 9.66 -5.48
N MET A 41 6.76 8.61 -6.31
CA MET A 41 7.75 7.54 -6.40
C MET A 41 9.14 8.07 -6.76
N PHE A 42 9.20 8.97 -7.74
CA PHE A 42 10.43 9.63 -8.15
C PHE A 42 11.05 10.45 -7.01
N LEU A 43 10.23 11.25 -6.30
CA LEU A 43 10.69 12.05 -5.15
C LEU A 43 11.19 11.18 -3.99
N VAL A 44 10.50 10.07 -3.69
CA VAL A 44 10.96 9.08 -2.71
C VAL A 44 12.31 8.48 -3.15
N GLY A 45 12.47 8.17 -4.43
CA GLY A 45 13.74 7.70 -5.01
C GLY A 45 14.90 8.69 -4.80
N ILE A 46 14.65 9.99 -5.03
CA ILE A 46 15.63 11.05 -4.74
C ILE A 46 15.98 11.09 -3.26
N SER A 47 14.98 11.02 -2.37
CA SER A 47 15.18 11.03 -0.92
C SER A 47 16.05 9.85 -0.44
N ILE A 48 15.87 8.67 -1.02
CA ILE A 48 16.72 7.50 -0.78
C ILE A 48 18.14 7.78 -1.31
N GLY A 49 18.29 8.33 -2.51
CA GLY A 49 19.58 8.67 -3.11
C GLY A 49 20.41 9.68 -2.31
N PHE A 50 19.77 10.61 -1.59
CA PHE A 50 20.45 11.57 -0.71
C PHE A 50 21.03 10.94 0.56
N ASN A 51 20.59 9.74 0.96
CA ASN A 51 21.19 9.02 2.06
C ASN A 51 22.53 8.39 1.63
N GLN A 52 23.58 9.22 1.61
CA GLN A 52 24.94 8.79 1.32
C GLN A 52 25.35 7.67 2.28
N GLY A 53 25.59 6.48 1.73
CA GLY A 53 25.91 5.26 2.50
C GLY A 53 24.92 4.12 2.37
N ILE A 54 23.76 4.29 1.72
CA ILE A 54 22.84 3.18 1.43
C ILE A 54 23.55 2.08 0.62
N VAL A 55 24.33 2.45 -0.39
CA VAL A 55 25.06 1.48 -1.23
C VAL A 55 26.15 0.74 -0.44
N SER A 56 26.87 1.42 0.46
CA SER A 56 27.85 0.77 1.35
C SER A 56 27.19 -0.14 2.38
N LYS A 57 26.06 0.28 2.97
CA LYS A 57 25.28 -0.55 3.91
C LYS A 57 24.72 -1.80 3.22
N ILE A 58 24.18 -1.67 2.01
CA ILE A 58 23.68 -2.83 1.23
C ILE A 58 24.79 -3.86 0.98
N LYS A 59 26.03 -3.42 0.75
CA LYS A 59 27.20 -4.32 0.58
C LYS A 59 27.62 -5.02 1.88
N GLU A 60 27.34 -4.44 3.04
CA GLU A 60 27.73 -4.96 4.35
C GLU A 60 26.72 -6.01 4.87
N TYR A 61 25.44 -5.84 4.58
CA TYR A 61 24.38 -6.75 5.01
C TYR A 61 24.35 -8.03 4.17
N HIS A 62 24.82 -9.13 4.78
CA HIS A 62 24.82 -10.48 4.19
C HIS A 62 23.41 -10.99 3.79
N ILE A 63 23.36 -12.00 2.92
CA ILE A 63 22.15 -12.66 2.35
C ILE A 63 21.06 -13.01 3.38
N LYS A 64 21.40 -13.19 4.66
CA LYS A 64 20.42 -13.48 5.73
C LYS A 64 19.35 -12.39 5.90
N ILE A 65 19.59 -11.15 5.48
CA ILE A 65 18.59 -10.07 5.58
C ILE A 65 17.38 -10.28 4.65
N PHE A 66 17.52 -11.08 3.58
CA PHE A 66 16.43 -11.37 2.64
C PHE A 66 15.40 -12.38 3.14
N VAL A 67 15.72 -13.10 4.22
CA VAL A 67 14.80 -14.11 4.79
C VAL A 67 13.49 -13.47 5.26
N ILE A 68 13.56 -12.27 5.85
CA ILE A 68 12.37 -11.55 6.32
C ILE A 68 11.49 -11.10 5.14
N PRO A 69 12.02 -10.37 4.13
CA PRO A 69 11.26 -10.04 2.91
C PRO A 69 10.66 -11.27 2.21
N LEU A 70 11.43 -12.35 2.06
CA LEU A 70 10.94 -13.58 1.43
C LEU A 70 9.80 -14.22 2.22
N GLY A 71 9.91 -14.27 3.55
CA GLY A 71 8.83 -14.75 4.41
C GLY A 71 7.56 -13.91 4.25
N ILE A 72 7.70 -12.58 4.15
CA ILE A 72 6.56 -11.68 3.89
C ILE A 72 5.94 -11.97 2.52
N VAL A 73 6.75 -12.17 1.47
CA VAL A 73 6.25 -12.50 0.12
C VAL A 73 5.46 -13.81 0.13
N VAL A 74 6.05 -14.88 0.67
CA VAL A 74 5.41 -16.20 0.74
C VAL A 74 4.12 -16.12 1.58
N GLY A 75 4.19 -15.49 2.75
CA GLY A 75 3.02 -15.30 3.61
C GLY A 75 1.91 -14.48 2.95
N SER A 76 2.27 -13.46 2.15
CA SER A 76 1.31 -12.64 1.41
C SER A 76 0.61 -13.45 0.32
N ILE A 77 1.35 -14.26 -0.44
CA ILE A 77 0.78 -15.15 -1.47
C ILE A 77 -0.15 -16.17 -0.84
N LEU A 78 0.30 -16.85 0.23
CA LEU A 78 -0.52 -17.84 0.94
C LEU A 78 -1.78 -17.21 1.54
N GLY A 79 -1.66 -16.01 2.13
CA GLY A 79 -2.79 -15.23 2.62
C GLY A 79 -3.76 -14.84 1.50
N GLY A 80 -3.25 -14.47 0.32
CA GLY A 80 -4.07 -14.19 -0.85
C GLY A 80 -4.79 -15.41 -1.41
N ILE A 81 -4.14 -16.59 -1.41
CA ILE A 81 -4.78 -17.86 -1.79
C ILE A 81 -5.90 -18.19 -0.81
N ALA A 82 -5.61 -18.19 0.49
CA ALA A 82 -6.60 -18.46 1.53
C ALA A 82 -7.78 -17.47 1.46
N GLY A 83 -7.49 -16.17 1.29
CA GLY A 83 -8.51 -15.15 1.11
C GLY A 83 -9.37 -15.38 -0.11
N GLY A 84 -8.78 -15.71 -1.26
CA GLY A 84 -9.52 -16.01 -2.50
C GLY A 84 -10.42 -17.24 -2.37
N LEU A 85 -9.94 -18.31 -1.72
CA LEU A 85 -10.75 -19.50 -1.45
C LEU A 85 -11.93 -19.20 -0.51
N LEU A 86 -11.74 -18.34 0.48
CA LEU A 86 -12.79 -17.97 1.43
C LEU A 86 -13.85 -17.04 0.82
N THR A 87 -13.46 -16.12 -0.07
CA THR A 87 -14.37 -15.14 -0.67
C THR A 87 -14.95 -15.59 -2.01
N GLY A 88 -14.42 -16.68 -2.59
CA GLY A 88 -14.76 -17.12 -3.95
C GLY A 88 -14.16 -16.25 -5.06
N MET A 89 -13.24 -15.34 -4.72
CA MET A 89 -12.57 -14.47 -5.69
C MET A 89 -11.54 -15.26 -6.52
N PRO A 90 -11.36 -14.95 -7.81
CA PRO A 90 -10.32 -15.58 -8.63
C PRO A 90 -8.95 -15.48 -7.94
N LEU A 91 -8.24 -16.60 -7.87
CA LEU A 91 -6.95 -16.67 -7.16
C LEU A 91 -5.94 -15.65 -7.70
N GLY A 92 -5.99 -15.32 -8.99
CA GLY A 92 -5.16 -14.28 -9.59
C GLY A 92 -5.40 -12.90 -8.98
N GLU A 93 -6.67 -12.49 -8.81
CA GLU A 93 -7.01 -11.22 -8.18
C GLU A 93 -6.68 -11.21 -6.69
N SER A 94 -7.06 -12.26 -5.96
CA SER A 94 -6.87 -12.30 -4.50
C SER A 94 -5.40 -12.31 -4.12
N THR A 95 -4.55 -13.02 -4.86
CA THR A 95 -3.10 -13.01 -4.67
C THR A 95 -2.46 -11.71 -5.11
N ALA A 96 -2.93 -11.09 -6.21
CA ALA A 96 -2.46 -9.77 -6.64
C ALA A 96 -2.77 -8.68 -5.60
N ILE A 97 -3.98 -8.70 -5.02
CA ILE A 97 -4.40 -7.85 -3.91
C ILE A 97 -3.48 -8.02 -2.70
N ALA A 98 -3.21 -9.26 -2.29
CA ALA A 98 -2.37 -9.54 -1.11
C ALA A 98 -0.89 -9.22 -1.34
N SER A 99 -0.43 -9.27 -2.60
CA SER A 99 0.96 -9.04 -3.00
C SER A 99 1.32 -7.56 -3.18
N GLY A 100 0.48 -6.62 -2.72
CA GLY A 100 0.82 -5.20 -2.66
C GLY A 100 1.98 -4.89 -1.71
N LEU A 101 2.34 -5.84 -0.83
CA LEU A 101 3.52 -5.80 0.05
C LEU A 101 3.65 -4.52 0.91
N GLY A 102 2.54 -3.87 1.25
CA GLY A 102 2.52 -2.63 2.04
C GLY A 102 2.52 -1.36 1.20
N TRP A 103 2.63 -1.47 -0.13
CA TRP A 103 2.48 -0.34 -1.04
C TRP A 103 1.00 -0.11 -1.38
N TYR A 104 0.20 0.26 -0.38
CA TYR A 104 -1.26 0.37 -0.50
C TYR A 104 -1.71 1.36 -1.59
N SER A 105 -1.02 2.49 -1.78
CA SER A 105 -1.38 3.47 -2.81
C SER A 105 -1.15 2.95 -4.23
N LEU A 106 -0.01 2.32 -4.49
CA LEU A 106 0.31 1.76 -5.80
C LEU A 106 -0.54 0.53 -6.09
N SER A 107 -0.61 -0.41 -5.14
CA SER A 107 -1.43 -1.61 -5.28
C SER A 107 -2.91 -1.25 -5.50
N GLY A 108 -3.46 -0.30 -4.75
CA GLY A 108 -4.85 0.14 -4.91
C GLY A 108 -5.15 0.73 -6.28
N VAL A 109 -4.28 1.63 -6.76
CA VAL A 109 -4.45 2.28 -8.08
C VAL A 109 -4.23 1.28 -9.22
N THR A 110 -3.16 0.48 -9.18
CA THR A 110 -2.85 -0.49 -10.23
C THR A 110 -3.90 -1.60 -10.33
N ILE A 111 -4.32 -2.19 -9.20
CA ILE A 111 -5.38 -3.20 -9.21
C ILE A 111 -6.72 -2.57 -9.57
N GLY A 112 -6.98 -1.32 -9.15
CA GLY A 112 -8.17 -0.57 -9.56
C GLY A 112 -8.28 -0.39 -11.08
N ASN A 113 -7.16 -0.09 -11.72
CA ASN A 113 -7.08 0.08 -13.18
C ASN A 113 -7.20 -1.25 -13.94
N LEU A 114 -6.76 -2.38 -13.35
CA LEU A 114 -6.74 -3.70 -14.01
C LEU A 114 -7.98 -4.56 -13.74
N ALA A 115 -8.49 -4.54 -12.51
CA ALA A 115 -9.55 -5.41 -12.00
C ALA A 115 -10.77 -4.62 -11.47
N GLY A 116 -10.80 -3.30 -11.71
CA GLY A 116 -11.91 -2.43 -11.37
C GLY A 116 -11.85 -1.83 -9.97
N ALA A 117 -12.67 -0.80 -9.74
CA ALA A 117 -12.65 0.02 -8.54
C ALA A 117 -12.87 -0.77 -7.23
N GLN A 118 -13.68 -1.84 -7.29
CA GLN A 118 -13.91 -2.70 -6.12
C GLN A 118 -12.63 -3.46 -5.72
N ALA A 119 -11.98 -4.14 -6.66
CA ALA A 119 -10.73 -4.84 -6.40
C ALA A 119 -9.61 -3.88 -5.96
N GLY A 120 -9.53 -2.70 -6.59
CA GLY A 120 -8.59 -1.64 -6.18
C GLY A 120 -8.82 -1.14 -4.75
N SER A 121 -10.08 -0.97 -4.35
CA SER A 121 -10.44 -0.56 -2.98
C SER A 121 -10.07 -1.63 -1.95
N ILE A 122 -10.29 -2.92 -2.28
CA ILE A 122 -9.88 -4.05 -1.44
C ILE A 122 -8.35 -4.11 -1.36
N ALA A 123 -7.64 -3.95 -2.47
CA ALA A 123 -6.18 -3.89 -2.51
C ALA A 123 -5.61 -2.78 -1.61
N PHE A 124 -6.14 -1.56 -1.74
CA PHE A 124 -5.75 -0.42 -0.92
C PHE A 124 -5.99 -0.71 0.57
N LEU A 125 -7.22 -1.08 0.94
CA LEU A 125 -7.61 -1.24 2.35
C LEU A 125 -6.90 -2.42 3.01
N SER A 126 -6.79 -3.55 2.31
CA SER A 126 -6.09 -4.74 2.81
C SER A 126 -4.62 -4.43 3.11
N ASN A 127 -3.92 -3.79 2.18
CA ASN A 127 -2.51 -3.43 2.38
C ASN A 127 -2.32 -2.35 3.45
N LEU A 128 -3.24 -1.37 3.53
CA LEU A 128 -3.21 -0.33 4.56
C LEU A 128 -3.41 -0.94 5.96
N LEU A 129 -4.43 -1.78 6.13
CA LEU A 129 -4.72 -2.45 7.41
C LEU A 129 -3.57 -3.36 7.85
N ARG A 130 -2.94 -4.06 6.89
CA ARG A 130 -1.76 -4.90 7.14
C ARG A 130 -0.59 -4.13 7.77
N GLU A 131 -0.49 -2.82 7.52
CA GLU A 131 0.55 -1.96 8.11
C GLU A 131 0.11 -1.32 9.44
N ILE A 132 -1.19 -1.01 9.59
CA ILE A 132 -1.74 -0.40 10.80
C ILE A 132 -1.81 -1.39 11.98
N PHE A 133 -2.17 -2.65 11.74
CA PHE A 133 -2.32 -3.65 12.81
C PHE A 133 -1.01 -3.94 13.56
N PRO A 134 0.13 -4.20 12.89
CA PRO A 134 1.40 -4.43 13.57
C PRO A 134 1.84 -3.23 14.40
N PHE A 135 1.65 -1.99 13.90
CA PHE A 135 2.03 -0.79 14.64
C PHE A 135 1.23 -0.61 15.93
N SER A 136 -0.05 -0.96 15.89
CA SER A 136 -0.94 -0.90 17.05
C SER A 136 -0.59 -1.99 18.08
N ALA A 137 -0.27 -3.20 17.62
CA ALA A 137 0.17 -4.30 18.47
C ALA A 137 1.54 -4.01 19.13
N PHE A 138 2.51 -3.49 18.37
CA PHE A 138 3.86 -3.20 18.88
C PHE A 138 3.87 -2.12 19.98
N ARG A 139 2.97 -1.13 19.91
CA ARG A 139 2.80 -0.14 20.99
C ARG A 139 2.29 -0.75 22.30
N GLY A 140 1.58 -1.88 22.26
CA GLY A 140 1.17 -2.62 23.45
C GLY A 140 2.35 -3.30 24.16
N PHE A 141 3.36 -3.75 23.41
CA PHE A 141 4.53 -4.45 23.96
C PHE A 141 5.56 -3.55 24.63
N ARG A 142 5.63 -2.26 24.27
CA ARG A 142 6.60 -1.30 24.83
C ARG A 142 6.13 -0.64 26.14
N LYS A 143 4.98 -1.07 26.69
CA LYS A 143 4.43 -0.55 27.95
C LYS A 143 4.74 -1.42 29.18
N ASN A 144 5.51 -2.50 29.02
CA ASN A 144 6.02 -3.34 30.11
C ASN A 144 7.54 -3.26 30.19
#